data_AF-A0A0C9XX71-F1
#
_entry.id   AF-A0A0C9XX71-F1
#
_cell.length_a   1.000
_cell.length_b   1.000
_cell.length_c   1.000
_cell.angle_alpha   90.00
_cell.angle_beta   90.00
_cell.angle_gamma   90.00
#
_symmetry.space_group_name_H-M   'P 1'
#
loop_
_entity.id
_entity.type
_entity.pdbx_description
1 polymer ?
#
loop_
_entity_poly.entity_id
_entity_poly.type
_entity_poly.pdbx_seq_one_letter_code
_entity_poly.pdbx_strand_id
1 'polypeptide(L)'
;MIWAAVLQHYIYKTNPCGYLAFSCPADQVSPLNVWIQMGAYVLIALSEILASITRIEHAFTKPPKNMRSLVMSVFLFMNALSSAIGEAFVSLSSYPLLVWNYGVMGVLAGVSGISFWWSVSDLDRKEDELNNLDEGHVHATDSKYTDEREKGIL
;
A
#
# COMPACT_ATOMS: atom_id res chain seq x y z
N MET A 1 3.34 -9.08 -7.93
CA MET A 1 2.45 -9.64 -8.99
C MET A 1 3.21 -10.14 -10.21
N ILE A 2 4.25 -9.45 -10.70
CA ILE A 2 5.05 -9.89 -11.86
C ILE A 2 5.66 -11.29 -11.65
N TRP A 3 6.21 -11.59 -10.48
CA TRP A 3 6.71 -12.94 -10.15
C TRP A 3 5.65 -14.03 -10.35
N ALA A 4 4.43 -13.79 -9.86
CA ALA A 4 3.32 -14.72 -10.01
C ALA A 4 2.88 -14.86 -11.48
N ALA A 5 2.87 -13.77 -12.26
CA ALA A 5 2.56 -13.82 -13.69
C ALA A 5 3.57 -14.67 -14.48
N VAL A 6 4.86 -14.50 -14.19
CA VAL A 6 5.96 -15.27 -14.81
C VAL A 6 5.84 -16.75 -14.42
N LEU A 7 5.67 -17.04 -13.13
CA LEU A 7 5.53 -18.39 -12.62
C LEU A 7 4.30 -19.09 -13.24
N GLN A 8 3.16 -18.40 -13.32
CA GLN A 8 1.95 -18.91 -13.96
C GLN A 8 2.15 -19.17 -15.46
N HIS A 9 2.91 -18.32 -16.16
CA HIS A 9 3.27 -18.54 -17.56
C HIS A 9 4.13 -19.82 -17.74
N TYR A 10 5.11 -20.03 -16.85
CA TYR A 10 5.93 -21.24 -16.88
C TYR A 10 5.11 -22.50 -16.56
N ILE A 11 4.19 -22.45 -15.60
CA ILE A 11 3.27 -23.56 -15.29
C ILE A 11 2.46 -23.97 -16.53
N TYR A 12 1.92 -23.01 -17.29
CA TYR A 12 1.15 -23.32 -18.51
C TYR A 12 2.02 -23.86 -19.64
N LYS A 13 3.33 -23.54 -19.67
CA LYS A 13 4.27 -24.07 -20.68
C LYS A 13 4.77 -25.48 -20.37
N THR A 14 4.88 -25.84 -19.09
CA THR A 14 5.41 -27.14 -18.64
C THR A 14 4.35 -28.19 -18.36
N ASN A 15 3.07 -27.81 -18.28
CA ASN A 15 1.99 -28.76 -18.07
C ASN A 15 1.57 -29.45 -19.40
N PRO A 16 1.47 -30.78 -19.45
CA PRO A 16 1.03 -31.52 -20.64
C PRO A 16 -0.40 -31.17 -21.13
N CYS A 17 -1.27 -30.61 -20.27
CA CYS A 17 -2.59 -30.10 -20.67
C CYS A 17 -2.63 -28.58 -20.99
N GLY A 18 -1.47 -27.90 -21.02
CA GLY A 18 -1.36 -26.50 -21.40
C GLY A 18 -2.24 -25.55 -20.58
N TYR A 19 -3.08 -24.77 -21.27
CA TYR A 19 -4.01 -23.81 -20.65
C TYR A 19 -5.23 -24.45 -19.95
N LEU A 20 -5.43 -25.76 -20.13
CA LEU A 20 -6.55 -26.54 -19.60
C LEU A 20 -6.14 -27.36 -18.36
N ALA A 21 -5.32 -26.76 -17.48
CA ALA A 21 -4.74 -27.42 -16.31
C ALA A 21 -5.77 -28.00 -15.32
N PHE A 22 -7.02 -27.51 -15.32
CA PHE A 22 -8.09 -28.02 -14.45
C PHE A 22 -8.69 -29.34 -14.96
N SER A 23 -8.74 -29.55 -16.27
CA SER A 23 -9.34 -30.75 -16.90
C SER A 23 -8.31 -31.85 -17.18
N CYS A 24 -7.09 -31.72 -16.67
CA CYS A 24 -6.04 -32.70 -16.87
C CYS A 24 -6.22 -33.89 -15.92
N PRO A 25 -6.00 -35.14 -16.38
CA PRO A 25 -5.93 -36.29 -15.47
C PRO A 25 -4.91 -36.04 -14.37
N ALA A 26 -5.21 -36.46 -13.13
CA ALA A 26 -4.39 -36.20 -11.94
C ALA A 26 -2.93 -36.68 -12.04
N ASP A 27 -2.64 -37.58 -12.99
CA ASP A 27 -1.31 -38.14 -13.24
C ASP A 27 -0.41 -37.24 -14.11
N GLN A 28 -0.95 -36.13 -14.63
CA GLN A 28 -0.29 -35.22 -15.55
C GLN A 28 -0.18 -33.81 -14.96
N VAL A 29 0.65 -33.69 -13.92
CA VAL A 29 0.97 -32.40 -13.27
C VAL A 29 2.28 -31.82 -13.79
N SER A 30 2.42 -30.50 -13.71
CA SER A 30 3.69 -29.85 -14.01
C SER A 30 4.76 -30.27 -13.00
N PRO A 31 5.99 -30.63 -13.42
CA PRO A 31 7.09 -31.04 -12.53
C PRO A 31 7.75 -29.86 -11.77
N LEU A 32 7.01 -28.77 -11.54
CA LEU A 32 7.53 -27.57 -10.90
C LEU A 32 7.45 -27.71 -9.38
N ASN A 33 8.55 -27.34 -8.70
CA ASN A 33 8.59 -27.35 -7.25
C ASN A 33 7.72 -26.23 -6.66
N VAL A 34 6.87 -26.56 -5.68
CA VAL A 34 5.98 -25.62 -4.99
C VAL A 34 6.74 -24.47 -4.32
N TRP A 35 7.98 -24.72 -3.92
CA TRP A 35 8.84 -23.73 -3.26
C TRP A 35 9.15 -22.50 -4.13
N ILE A 36 9.04 -22.58 -5.46
CA ILE A 36 9.24 -21.42 -6.35
C ILE A 36 8.14 -20.36 -6.15
N GLN A 37 6.97 -20.75 -5.63
CA GLN A 37 5.90 -19.82 -5.27
C GLN A 37 6.28 -18.93 -4.06
N MET A 38 7.18 -19.41 -3.18
CA MET A 38 7.57 -18.66 -1.98
C MET A 38 8.16 -17.29 -2.29
N GLY A 39 8.82 -17.14 -3.45
CA GLY A 39 9.35 -15.84 -3.89
C GLY A 39 8.29 -14.74 -3.95
N ALA A 40 7.05 -15.07 -4.37
CA ALA A 40 5.96 -14.09 -4.40
C ALA A 40 5.55 -13.64 -2.99
N TYR A 41 5.44 -14.59 -2.05
CA TYR A 41 5.03 -14.30 -0.68
C TYR A 41 6.09 -13.47 0.07
N VAL A 42 7.37 -13.77 -0.12
CA VAL A 42 8.48 -12.99 0.48
C VAL A 42 8.45 -11.55 0.00
N LEU A 43 8.29 -11.32 -1.30
CA LEU A 43 8.24 -9.96 -1.87
C LEU A 43 7.03 -9.16 -1.37
N ILE A 44 5.86 -9.81 -1.23
CA ILE A 44 4.65 -9.17 -0.70
C ILE A 44 4.86 -8.80 0.77
N ALA A 45 5.37 -9.72 1.59
CA ALA A 45 5.61 -9.48 3.01
C ALA A 45 6.60 -8.33 3.24
N LEU A 46 7.70 -8.28 2.48
CA LEU A 46 8.66 -7.18 2.56
C LEU A 46 8.01 -5.83 2.19
N SER A 47 7.19 -5.80 1.14
CA SER A 47 6.50 -4.59 0.70
C SER A 47 5.48 -4.10 1.75
N GLU A 48 4.79 -5.04 2.39
CA GLU A 48 3.79 -4.75 3.41
C GLU A 48 4.42 -4.16 4.68
N ILE A 49 5.55 -4.71 5.13
CA ILE A 49 6.27 -4.20 6.32
C ILE A 49 6.74 -2.76 6.08
N LEU A 50 7.37 -2.50 4.93
CA LEU A 50 7.88 -1.16 4.58
C LEU A 50 6.75 -0.13 4.50
N ALA A 51 5.61 -0.49 3.89
CA ALA A 51 4.48 0.41 3.75
C ALA A 51 3.69 0.58 5.06
N SER A 52 3.52 -0.47 5.86
CA SER A 52 2.70 -0.43 7.07
C SER A 52 3.32 0.41 8.17
N ILE A 53 4.61 0.17 8.48
CA ILE A 53 5.33 0.88 9.54
C ILE A 53 5.42 2.37 9.20
N THR A 54 5.84 2.70 7.97
CA THR A 54 5.99 4.09 7.53
C THR A 54 4.67 4.85 7.57
N ARG A 55 3.56 4.23 7.12
CA ARG A 55 2.24 4.87 7.15
C ARG A 55 1.80 5.20 8.58
N ILE A 56 2.01 4.30 9.53
CA ILE A 56 1.63 4.51 10.92
C ILE A 56 2.47 5.63 11.54
N GLU A 57 3.78 5.61 11.33
CA GLU A 57 4.68 6.67 11.82
C GLU A 57 4.28 8.04 11.28
N HIS A 58 4.00 8.12 9.98
CA HIS A 58 3.52 9.35 9.34
C HIS A 58 2.15 9.80 9.89
N ALA A 59 1.25 8.86 10.19
CA ALA A 59 -0.06 9.12 10.79
C ALA A 59 0.00 9.76 12.18
N PHE A 60 1.08 9.51 12.93
CA PHE A 60 1.23 9.99 14.30
C PHE A 60 2.11 11.24 14.42
N THR A 61 3.05 11.42 13.50
CA THR A 61 4.03 12.52 13.52
C THR A 61 3.53 13.79 12.82
N LYS A 62 2.76 13.67 11.72
CA LYS A 62 2.33 14.83 10.92
C LYS A 62 1.03 15.52 11.36
N PRO A 63 -0.07 14.81 11.70
CA PRO A 63 -1.33 15.48 12.01
C PRO A 63 -1.39 16.01 13.46
N PRO A 64 -2.17 17.08 13.70
CA PRO A 64 -2.38 17.62 15.04
C PRO A 64 -3.03 16.58 15.96
N LYS A 65 -2.74 16.65 17.27
CA LYS A 65 -3.12 15.62 18.26
C LYS A 65 -4.59 15.17 18.19
N ASN A 66 -5.50 16.07 17.83
CA ASN A 66 -6.93 15.81 17.79
C ASN A 66 -7.43 15.15 16.48
N MET A 67 -6.58 15.02 15.44
CA MET A 67 -6.97 14.49 14.11
C MET A 67 -6.34 13.14 13.76
N ARG A 68 -5.48 12.57 14.62
CA ARG A 68 -4.81 11.27 14.39
C ARG A 68 -5.79 10.13 14.09
N SER A 69 -6.92 10.09 14.80
CA SER A 69 -7.96 9.08 14.60
C SER A 69 -8.66 9.21 13.24
N LEU A 70 -8.83 10.43 12.72
CA LEU A 70 -9.39 10.68 11.39
C LEU A 70 -8.44 10.19 10.29
N VAL A 71 -7.14 10.45 10.43
CA VAL A 71 -6.13 10.00 9.46
C VAL A 71 -6.07 8.47 9.43
N MET A 72 -6.13 7.80 10.59
CA MET A 72 -6.17 6.35 10.68
C MET A 72 -7.45 5.75 10.07
N SER A 73 -8.61 6.39 10.25
CA SER A 73 -9.87 5.90 9.68
C SER A 73 -9.91 5.99 8.16
N VAL A 74 -9.31 7.04 7.58
CA VAL A 74 -9.13 7.17 6.11
C VAL A 74 -8.25 6.03 5.56
N PHE A 75 -7.21 5.62 6.30
CA PHE A 75 -6.40 4.47 5.89
C PHE A 75 -7.17 3.15 5.90
N LEU A 76 -7.99 2.91 6.93
CA LEU A 76 -8.86 1.73 6.98
C LEU A 76 -9.90 1.74 5.85
N PHE A 77 -10.46 2.92 5.55
CA PHE A 77 -11.38 3.09 4.42
C PHE A 77 -10.70 2.78 3.08
N MET A 78 -9.45 3.20 2.87
CA MET A 78 -8.69 2.88 1.67
C MET A 78 -8.43 1.37 1.53
N ASN A 79 -8.15 0.67 2.65
CA ASN A 79 -8.04 -0.79 2.64
C ASN A 79 -9.36 -1.47 2.27
N ALA A 80 -10.49 -0.98 2.80
CA ALA A 80 -11.81 -1.49 2.44
C ALA A 80 -12.13 -1.27 0.95
N LEU A 81 -11.82 -0.08 0.42
CA LEU A 81 -11.96 0.22 -1.00
C LEU A 81 -11.09 -0.70 -1.87
N SER A 82 -9.84 -0.94 -1.46
CA SER A 82 -8.95 -1.87 -2.16
C SER A 82 -9.53 -3.29 -2.19
N SER A 83 -10.14 -3.75 -1.09
CA SER A 83 -10.79 -5.07 -1.03
C SER A 83 -12.02 -5.15 -1.93
N ALA A 84 -12.85 -4.11 -1.94
CA ALA A 84 -14.04 -4.03 -2.80
C ALA A 84 -13.68 -4.02 -4.30
N ILE A 85 -12.62 -3.29 -4.66
CA ILE A 85 -12.06 -3.34 -6.02
C ILE A 85 -11.55 -4.75 -6.33
N GLY A 86 -10.83 -5.39 -5.40
CA GLY A 86 -10.34 -6.76 -5.57
C GLY A 86 -11.47 -7.77 -5.87
N GLU A 87 -12.61 -7.63 -5.20
CA GLU A 87 -13.79 -8.45 -5.44
C GLU A 87 -14.42 -8.17 -6.82
N ALA A 88 -14.48 -6.91 -7.25
CA ALA A 88 -14.97 -6.57 -8.59
C ALA A 88 -14.12 -7.23 -9.71
N PHE A 89 -12.80 -7.32 -9.51
CA PHE A 89 -11.87 -7.95 -10.45
C PHE A 89 -11.86 -9.49 -10.40
N VAL A 90 -12.56 -10.12 -9.45
CA VAL A 90 -12.64 -11.59 -9.36
C VAL A 90 -13.32 -12.20 -10.59
N SER A 91 -14.26 -11.48 -11.19
CA SER A 91 -14.96 -11.89 -12.43
C SER A 91 -14.01 -12.03 -13.64
N LEU A 92 -12.91 -11.28 -13.64
CA LEU A 92 -11.87 -11.31 -14.67
C LEU A 92 -10.88 -12.48 -14.50
N SER A 93 -11.06 -13.30 -13.46
CA SER A 93 -10.23 -14.49 -13.18
C SER A 93 -10.67 -15.75 -13.95
N SER A 94 -11.52 -15.61 -14.97
CA SER A 94 -11.96 -16.75 -15.79
C SER A 94 -10.84 -17.26 -16.73
N TYR A 95 -10.69 -18.59 -16.85
CA TYR A 95 -9.71 -19.28 -17.71
C TYR A 95 -9.69 -18.71 -19.15
N PRO A 96 -8.55 -18.56 -19.88
CA PRO A 96 -7.11 -18.61 -19.60
C PRO A 96 -6.47 -17.24 -19.23
N LEU A 97 -7.25 -16.30 -18.69
CA LEU A 97 -6.80 -14.91 -18.44
C LEU A 97 -6.05 -14.72 -17.11
N LEU A 98 -5.73 -15.77 -16.35
CA LEU A 98 -5.04 -15.64 -15.05
C LEU A 98 -3.67 -14.95 -15.17
N VAL A 99 -2.87 -15.30 -16.18
CA VAL A 99 -1.58 -14.62 -16.45
C VAL A 99 -1.81 -13.15 -16.78
N TRP A 100 -2.87 -12.86 -17.55
CA TRP A 100 -3.24 -11.50 -17.90
C TRP A 100 -3.70 -10.70 -16.68
N ASN A 101 -4.44 -11.32 -15.76
CA ASN A 101 -4.87 -10.69 -14.51
C ASN A 101 -3.66 -10.30 -13.65
N TYR A 102 -2.73 -11.23 -13.40
CA TYR A 102 -1.51 -10.92 -12.66
C TYR A 102 -0.60 -9.91 -13.38
N GLY A 103 -0.55 -9.97 -14.72
CA GLY A 103 0.18 -9.03 -15.56
C GLY A 103 -0.39 -7.61 -15.46
N VAL A 104 -1.69 -7.44 -15.68
CA VAL A 104 -2.39 -6.16 -15.59
C VAL A 104 -2.29 -5.58 -14.19
N MET A 105 -2.49 -6.38 -13.14
CA MET A 105 -2.32 -5.92 -11.76
C MET A 105 -0.87 -5.52 -11.45
N GLY A 106 0.11 -6.21 -12.04
CA GLY A 106 1.52 -5.82 -11.95
C GLY A 106 1.80 -4.47 -12.61
N VAL A 107 1.25 -4.24 -13.80
CA VAL A 107 1.41 -2.96 -14.53
C VAL A 107 0.70 -1.83 -13.80
N LEU A 108 -0.55 -2.05 -13.36
CA LEU A 108 -1.31 -1.06 -12.60
C LEU A 108 -0.59 -0.67 -11.29
N ALA A 109 -0.03 -1.64 -10.57
CA ALA A 109 0.77 -1.37 -9.37
C ALA A 109 2.07 -0.60 -9.68
N GLY A 110 2.71 -0.88 -10.81
CA GLY A 110 3.89 -0.13 -11.26
C GLY A 110 3.55 1.32 -11.62
N VAL A 111 2.49 1.52 -12.41
CA VAL A 111 2.01 2.85 -12.81
C VAL A 111 1.55 3.65 -11.59
N SER A 112 0.83 3.03 -10.65
CA SER A 112 0.39 3.72 -9.44
C SER A 112 1.57 4.12 -8.55
N GLY A 113 2.59 3.26 -8.43
CA GLY A 113 3.83 3.58 -7.71
C GLY A 113 4.59 4.76 -8.33
N ILE A 114 4.74 4.78 -9.65
CA ILE A 114 5.39 5.89 -10.37
C ILE A 114 4.58 7.19 -10.24
N SER A 115 3.27 7.10 -10.42
CA SER A 115 2.37 8.26 -10.30
C SER A 115 2.40 8.84 -8.89
N PHE A 116 2.42 7.97 -7.87
CA PHE A 116 2.55 8.37 -6.47
C PHE A 116 3.88 9.07 -6.22
N TRP A 117 4.99 8.50 -6.69
CA TRP A 117 6.32 9.10 -6.56
C TRP A 117 6.36 10.52 -7.14
N TRP A 118 5.83 10.72 -8.35
CA TRP A 118 5.78 12.05 -8.95
C TRP A 118 4.92 13.03 -8.15
N SER A 119 3.73 12.61 -7.72
CA SER A 119 2.83 13.48 -6.97
C SER A 119 3.37 13.88 -5.60
N VAL A 120 4.10 12.99 -4.93
CA VAL A 120 4.57 13.19 -3.55
C VAL A 120 5.97 13.80 -3.51
N SER A 121 6.78 13.65 -4.56
CA SER A 121 8.14 14.22 -4.59
C SER A 121 8.21 15.74 -4.33
N ASP A 122 7.20 16.50 -4.77
CA ASP A 122 7.14 17.94 -4.48
C ASP A 122 6.72 18.21 -3.03
N LEU A 123 5.86 17.36 -2.44
CA LEU A 123 5.46 17.45 -1.05
C LEU A 123 6.63 17.10 -0.12
N ASP A 124 7.36 16.03 -0.41
CA ASP A 124 8.55 15.61 0.33
C ASP A 124 9.61 16.73 0.34
N ARG A 125 9.85 17.39 -0.80
CA ARG A 125 10.80 18.50 -0.87
C ARG A 125 10.41 19.71 -0.02
N LYS A 126 9.11 20.04 0.02
CA LYS A 126 8.59 21.11 0.90
C LYS A 126 8.70 20.72 2.37
N GLU A 127 8.48 19.46 2.66
CA GLU A 127 8.57 18.92 4.01
C GLU A 127 10.02 18.97 4.53
N ASP A 128 11.01 18.64 3.68
CA ASP A 128 12.43 18.79 3.99
C ASP A 128 12.84 20.25 4.21
N GLU A 129 12.30 21.19 3.44
CA GLU A 129 12.55 22.62 3.64
C GLU A 129 12.01 23.09 4.99
N LEU A 130 10.76 22.73 5.31
CA LEU A 130 10.13 23.06 6.59
C LEU A 130 10.84 22.44 7.80
N ASN A 131 11.36 21.21 7.66
CA ASN A 131 12.13 20.55 8.73
C ASN A 131 13.51 21.20 8.95
N ASN A 132 14.05 21.95 7.98
CA ASN A 132 15.34 22.63 8.06
C ASN A 132 15.25 24.09 8.54
N LEU A 133 14.05 24.62 8.78
CA LEU A 133 13.87 25.94 9.38
C LEU A 133 14.06 25.84 10.90
N ASP A 134 14.69 26.86 11.49
CA ASP A 134 14.91 26.96 12.94
C ASP A 134 13.56 26.96 13.68
N GLU A 135 13.45 26.24 14.81
CA GLU A 135 12.19 26.09 15.55
C GLU A 135 11.66 27.47 15.98
N GLY A 136 10.61 27.95 15.30
CA GLY A 136 9.99 29.23 15.60
C GLY A 136 9.48 29.28 17.03
N HIS A 137 10.19 29.99 17.92
CA HIS A 137 9.74 30.26 19.27
C HIS A 137 8.43 31.04 19.23
N VAL A 138 7.32 30.38 19.55
CA VAL A 138 6.04 31.05 19.75
C VAL A 138 6.19 31.88 21.02
N HIS A 139 6.38 33.19 20.90
CA HIS A 139 6.19 34.11 22.01
C HIS A 139 4.71 34.08 22.39
N ALA A 140 4.34 33.14 23.25
CA ALA A 140 3.01 33.05 23.85
C ALA A 140 2.77 34.32 24.67
N THR A 141 2.22 35.34 24.03
CA THR A 141 1.67 36.52 24.72
C THR A 141 0.30 36.18 25.29
N ASP A 142 0.23 35.10 26.08
CA ASP A 142 -1.04 34.59 26.62
C ASP A 142 -0.99 34.35 28.14
N SER A 143 0.04 34.86 28.83
CA SER A 143 0.06 34.90 30.30
C SER A 143 -0.56 36.18 30.88
N LYS A 144 -0.91 37.18 30.06
CA LYS A 144 -1.48 38.45 30.57
C LYS A 144 -3.01 38.46 30.67
N TYR A 145 -3.72 37.55 30.03
CA TYR A 145 -5.19 37.56 30.07
C TYR A 145 -5.76 36.79 31.27
N THR A 146 -5.02 35.83 31.82
CA THR A 146 -5.44 35.04 32.99
C THR A 146 -5.26 35.81 34.31
N ASP A 147 -4.23 36.66 34.44
CA ASP A 147 -3.96 37.42 35.68
C ASP A 147 -4.93 38.60 35.90
N GLU A 148 -5.37 39.28 34.84
CA GLU A 148 -6.33 40.40 34.91
C GLU A 148 -7.75 39.94 35.27
N ARG A 149 -8.12 38.70 34.92
CA ARG A 149 -9.42 38.11 35.31
C ARG A 149 -9.47 37.68 36.77
N GLU A 150 -8.33 37.31 37.36
CA GLU A 150 -8.24 36.95 38.79
C GLU A 150 -8.23 38.20 39.70
N LYS A 151 -7.67 39.32 39.22
CA LYS A 151 -7.63 40.59 39.98
C LYS A 151 -8.92 41.44 39.91
N GLY A 152 -9.84 41.13 38.99
CA GLY A 152 -11.13 41.83 38.86
C GLY A 152 -12.30 41.18 39.60
N ILE A 153 -12.05 40.09 40.36
CA ILE A 153 -13.08 39.32 41.10
C ILE A 153 -12.81 39.35 42.63
N LEU A 154 -11.93 40.23 43.10
CA LEU A 154 -11.76 40.60 44.51
C LEU A 154 -12.09 42.09 44.70
#